data_AF-A0A060BRH3-F1
#
_entry.id   AF-A0A060BRH3-F1
#
_cell.length_a   1.000
_cell.length_b   1.000
_cell.length_c   1.000
_cell.angle_alpha   90.00
_cell.angle_beta   90.00
_cell.angle_gamma   90.00
#
_symmetry.space_group_name_H-M   'P 1'
#
loop_
_entity.id
_entity.type
_entity.pdbx_description
1 polymer ?
#
loop_
_entity_poly.entity_id
_entity_poly.type
_entity_poly.pdbx_seq_one_letter_code
_entity_poly.pdbx_strand_id
1 'polypeptide(L)'
;MKMPLYQDELINRLTAANPNTAVVIISGSPVCMESFADGAHAIVQSYYAGMESGYALAKVLFGDVCPSGKLPFTIPKNDVIFSPVFRRVRILITMK
;
A
#
# COMPACT_ATOMS: atom_id res chain seq x y z
N MET A 1 1.11 1.44 13.63
CA MET A 1 1.36 1.90 12.25
C MET A 1 0.08 2.47 11.65
N LYS A 2 -0.64 3.32 12.40
CA LYS A 2 -1.85 4.00 11.93
C LYS A 2 -1.49 5.27 11.16
N MET A 3 -2.23 5.59 10.09
CA MET A 3 -1.96 6.81 9.33
C MET A 3 -2.29 8.06 10.17
N PRO A 4 -1.53 9.16 9.96
CA PRO A 4 -1.75 10.39 10.68
C PRO A 4 -3.05 11.04 10.20
N LEU A 5 -3.81 11.63 11.13
CA LEU A 5 -5.11 12.23 10.85
C LEU A 5 -6.10 11.18 10.31
N TYR A 6 -7.38 11.53 10.17
CA TYR A 6 -8.47 10.61 9.83
C TYR A 6 -8.41 10.07 8.37
N GLN A 7 -7.21 9.80 7.85
CA GLN A 7 -6.96 9.31 6.49
C GLN A 7 -7.60 7.93 6.26
N ASP A 8 -7.51 7.01 7.22
CA ASP A 8 -8.18 5.71 7.13
C ASP A 8 -9.69 5.89 6.92
N GLU A 9 -10.30 6.82 7.66
CA GLU A 9 -11.72 7.12 7.55
C GLU A 9 -12.07 7.79 6.21
N LEU A 10 -11.25 8.72 5.75
CA LEU A 10 -11.40 9.36 4.45
C LEU A 10 -11.36 8.31 3.32
N ILE A 11 -10.38 7.42 3.34
CA ILE A 11 -10.24 6.37 2.33
C ILE A 11 -11.46 5.44 2.36
N ASN A 12 -11.92 5.05 3.55
CA ASN A 12 -13.11 4.22 3.70
C ASN A 12 -14.37 4.90 3.15
N ARG A 13 -14.54 6.21 3.39
CA ARG A 13 -15.67 6.96 2.83
C ARG A 13 -15.58 7.07 1.30
N LEU A 14 -14.38 7.28 0.75
CA LEU A 14 -14.18 7.39 -0.70
C LEU A 14 -14.39 6.07 -1.42
N THR A 15 -13.83 4.98 -0.89
CA THR A 15 -13.99 3.63 -1.44
C THR A 15 -15.44 3.14 -1.36
N ALA A 16 -16.16 3.48 -0.28
CA ALA A 16 -17.59 3.22 -0.18
C ALA A 16 -18.43 4.03 -1.20
N ALA A 17 -18.04 5.29 -1.46
CA ALA A 17 -18.74 6.15 -2.43
C ALA A 17 -18.43 5.78 -3.89
N ASN A 18 -17.21 5.32 -4.16
CA ASN A 18 -16.78 4.90 -5.50
C ASN A 18 -15.86 3.66 -5.41
N PRO A 19 -16.35 2.47 -5.84
CA PRO A 19 -15.56 1.25 -5.79
C PRO A 19 -14.38 1.24 -6.77
N ASN A 20 -14.31 2.17 -7.73
CA ASN A 20 -13.18 2.34 -8.65
C ASN A 20 -12.14 3.34 -8.11
N THR A 21 -11.85 3.26 -6.81
CA THR A 21 -10.88 4.14 -6.14
C THR A 21 -9.53 3.44 -6.00
N ALA A 22 -8.47 4.04 -6.56
CA ALA A 22 -7.09 3.62 -6.36
C ALA A 22 -6.41 4.45 -5.25
N VAL A 23 -5.66 3.80 -4.36
CA VAL A 23 -4.95 4.42 -3.24
C VAL A 23 -3.45 4.37 -3.48
N VAL A 24 -2.79 5.53 -3.46
CA VAL A 24 -1.32 5.62 -3.57
C VAL A 24 -0.74 6.00 -2.22
N ILE A 25 0.15 5.17 -1.70
CA ILE A 25 0.77 5.35 -0.38
C ILE A 25 2.21 5.81 -0.56
N ILE A 26 2.51 6.97 0.01
CA ILE A 26 3.83 7.58 0.05
C ILE A 26 4.32 7.48 1.50
N SER A 27 5.08 6.43 1.79
CA SER A 27 5.67 6.21 3.12
C SER A 27 7.02 5.51 3.01
N GLY A 28 7.93 5.82 3.94
CA GLY A 28 9.22 5.12 4.07
C GLY A 28 9.16 3.86 4.94
N SER A 29 8.11 3.74 5.75
CA SER A 29 7.90 2.65 6.71
C SER A 29 6.59 1.92 6.42
N PRO A 30 6.41 0.68 6.92
CA PRO A 30 5.14 -0.02 6.83
C PRO A 30 3.99 0.79 7.42
N VAL A 31 2.86 0.80 6.71
CA VAL A 31 1.59 1.38 7.15
C VAL A 31 0.59 0.25 7.29
N CYS A 32 -0.22 0.27 8.34
CA CYS A 32 -1.31 -0.68 8.52
C CYS A 32 -2.44 -0.34 7.55
N MET A 33 -2.78 -1.27 6.65
CA MET A 33 -3.79 -1.06 5.61
C MET A 33 -5.08 -1.87 5.85
N GLU A 34 -5.16 -2.65 6.94
CA GLU A 34 -6.24 -3.62 7.18
C GLU A 34 -7.64 -2.97 7.18
N SER A 35 -7.75 -1.70 7.55
CA SER A 35 -9.03 -0.99 7.63
C SER A 35 -9.64 -0.61 6.28
N PHE A 36 -8.86 -0.54 5.20
CA PHE A 36 -9.32 -0.09 3.88
C PHE A 36 -8.84 -0.97 2.71
N ALA A 37 -7.96 -1.94 2.96
CA ALA A 37 -7.34 -2.75 1.90
C ALA A 37 -8.37 -3.49 1.05
N ASP A 38 -9.43 -4.01 1.67
CA ASP A 38 -10.49 -4.77 0.98
C ASP A 38 -11.45 -3.87 0.18
N GLY A 39 -11.51 -2.57 0.49
CA GLY A 39 -12.39 -1.61 -0.19
C GLY A 39 -11.74 -0.89 -1.37
N ALA A 40 -10.40 -0.81 -1.40
CA ALA A 40 -9.67 -0.15 -2.47
C ALA A 40 -9.59 -1.04 -3.72
N HIS A 41 -9.83 -0.46 -4.90
CA HIS A 41 -9.71 -1.19 -6.17
C HIS A 41 -8.27 -1.58 -6.48
N ALA A 42 -7.35 -0.68 -6.13
CA ALA A 42 -5.92 -0.86 -6.31
C ALA A 42 -5.17 -0.09 -5.23
N ILE A 43 -4.03 -0.65 -4.79
CA ILE A 43 -3.14 0.00 -3.83
C ILE A 43 -1.74 0.01 -4.42
N VAL A 44 -1.13 1.19 -4.46
CA VAL A 44 0.22 1.39 -5.00
C VAL A 44 1.12 1.95 -3.91
N GLN A 45 2.18 1.23 -3.57
CA GLN A 45 3.23 1.72 -2.69
C GLN A 45 4.29 2.45 -3.53
N SER A 46 4.38 3.77 -3.40
CA SER A 46 5.30 4.59 -4.21
C SER A 46 6.59 4.98 -3.48
N TYR A 47 6.66 4.80 -2.16
CA TYR A 47 7.77 5.26 -1.32
C TYR A 47 8.11 6.74 -1.56
N TYR A 48 9.28 7.20 -1.12
CA TYR A 48 9.79 8.54 -1.43
C TYR A 48 10.61 8.52 -2.72
N ALA A 49 9.94 8.59 -3.87
CA ALA A 49 10.57 8.48 -5.20
C ALA A 49 11.22 9.78 -5.72
N GLY A 50 11.42 10.78 -4.86
CA GLY A 50 12.08 12.05 -5.21
C GLY A 50 11.25 12.97 -6.12
N MET A 51 11.94 13.87 -6.83
CA MET A 51 11.31 14.94 -7.63
C MET A 51 10.50 14.42 -8.82
N GLU A 52 10.94 13.32 -9.45
CA GLU A 52 10.27 12.74 -10.62
C GLU A 52 9.12 11.77 -10.23
N SER A 53 8.77 11.69 -8.95
CA SER A 53 7.78 10.75 -8.43
C SER A 53 6.42 10.84 -9.15
N GLY A 54 5.92 12.05 -9.39
CA GLY A 54 4.64 12.25 -10.09
C GLY A 54 4.67 11.76 -11.53
N TYR A 55 5.76 12.06 -12.26
CA TYR A 55 5.92 11.63 -13.65
C TYR A 55 6.07 10.11 -13.77
N ALA A 56 6.90 9.52 -12.89
CA ALA A 56 7.08 8.07 -12.85
C ALA A 56 5.78 7.34 -12.47
N LEU A 57 5.05 7.84 -11.48
CA LEU A 57 3.77 7.28 -11.06
C LEU A 57 2.73 7.34 -12.18
N ALA A 58 2.63 8.45 -12.89
CA ALA A 58 1.70 8.58 -14.02
C ALA A 58 1.95 7.52 -15.09
N LYS A 59 3.21 7.32 -15.51
CA LYS A 59 3.57 6.27 -16.49
C LYS A 59 3.13 4.87 -16.07
N VAL A 60 3.21 4.57 -14.77
CA VAL A 60 2.78 3.27 -14.25
C VAL A 60 1.25 3.18 -14.22
N LEU A 61 0.57 4.22 -13.75
CA LEU A 61 -0.90 4.23 -13.63
C LEU A 61 -1.61 4.20 -14.99
N PHE A 62 -1.05 4.86 -16.01
CA PHE A 62 -1.59 4.87 -17.37
C PHE A 62 -1.10 3.70 -18.24
N GLY A 63 -0.20 2.86 -17.71
CA GLY A 63 0.24 1.63 -18.39
C GLY A 63 1.37 1.82 -19.41
N ASP A 64 2.01 2.99 -19.47
CA ASP A 64 3.21 3.19 -20.29
C ASP A 64 4.38 2.29 -19.83
N VAL A 65 4.39 1.94 -18.53
CA VAL A 65 5.37 1.03 -17.92
C VAL A 65 4.67 0.06 -16.98
N CYS A 66 4.96 -1.24 -17.09
CA CYS A 66 4.42 -2.23 -16.17
C CYS A 66 5.07 -2.13 -14.77
N PRO A 67 4.29 -2.18 -13.67
CA PRO A 67 4.84 -2.16 -12.32
C PRO A 67 5.65 -3.43 -12.05
N SER A 68 6.90 -3.27 -11.62
CA SER A 68 7.84 -4.38 -11.36
C SER A 68 8.45 -4.38 -9.95
N GLY A 69 8.08 -3.41 -9.11
CA GLY A 69 8.55 -3.30 -7.74
C GLY A 69 8.14 -4.49 -6.86
N LYS A 70 9.00 -4.84 -5.89
CA LYS A 70 8.74 -5.85 -4.85
C LYS A 70 8.91 -5.22 -3.47
N LEU A 71 8.18 -5.73 -2.49
CA LEU A 71 8.28 -5.24 -1.12
C LEU A 71 9.68 -5.55 -0.55
N PRO A 72 10.43 -4.53 -0.08
CA PRO A 72 11.74 -4.72 0.52
C PRO A 72 11.65 -5.18 2.00
N PHE A 73 10.45 -5.14 2.59
CA PHE A 73 10.16 -5.60 3.95
C PHE A 73 8.72 -6.10 4.07
N THR A 74 8.46 -6.88 5.11
CA THR A 74 7.11 -7.36 5.44
C THR A 74 6.22 -6.22 5.92
N ILE A 75 5.03 -6.08 5.34
CA ILE A 75 3.96 -5.21 5.87
C ILE A 75 3.09 -6.07 6.79
N PRO A 76 3.09 -5.84 8.11
CA PRO A 76 2.29 -6.62 9.04
C PRO A 76 0.81 -6.29 8.88
N LYS A 77 -0.05 -7.30 9.08
CA LYS A 77 -1.51 -7.14 8.97
C LYS A 77 -2.07 -6.25 10.07
N ASN A 78 -1.54 -6.39 11.28
CA ASN A 78 -1.96 -5.65 12.46
C ASN A 78 -0.76 -5.05 13.20
N ASP A 79 -1.04 -4.08 14.08
CA ASP A 79 -0.03 -3.38 14.89
C ASP A 79 0.54 -4.24 16.03
N VAL A 80 0.03 -5.45 16.20
CA VAL A 80 0.44 -6.38 17.24
C VAL A 80 1.64 -7.15 16.69
N ILE A 81 2.84 -6.80 17.16
CA ILE A 81 4.14 -7.46 16.92
C ILE A 81 4.99 -6.81 15.81
N PHE A 82 5.57 -5.66 16.13
CA PHE A 82 6.85 -5.26 15.54
C PHE A 82 7.91 -5.15 16.64
N SER A 83 8.28 -6.30 17.24
CA SER A 83 9.48 -6.48 18.07
C SER A 83 9.80 -7.99 18.21
N PRO A 84 11.07 -8.45 18.30
CA PRO A 84 12.08 -8.37 17.25
C PRO A 84 12.70 -9.76 17.03
N VAL A 85 11.95 -10.77 16.58
CA VAL A 85 12.54 -12.11 16.33
C VAL A 85 11.89 -12.74 15.10
N PHE A 86 12.73 -12.99 14.10
CA PHE A 86 12.53 -13.97 13.03
C PHE A 86 11.60 -15.12 13.48
N ARG A 87 10.35 -15.11 13.03
CA ARG A 87 9.55 -16.33 12.95
C ARG A 87 9.04 -16.52 11.53
N ARG A 88 9.87 -17.25 10.77
CA ARG A 88 9.58 -17.98 9.53
C ARG A 88 8.60 -17.27 8.57
N VAL A 89 9.17 -16.49 7.65
CA VAL A 89 8.47 -16.17 6.40
C VAL A 89 8.39 -17.46 5.57
N ARG A 90 7.23 -18.13 5.57
CA ARG A 90 6.86 -19.06 4.50
C ARG A 90 6.19 -18.24 3.41
N ILE A 91 6.93 -17.98 2.34
CA ILE A 91 6.39 -17.40 1.12
C ILE A 91 5.51 -18.47 0.48
N LEU A 92 4.20 -18.30 0.50
CA LEU A 92 3.29 -19.03 -0.37
C LEU A 92 2.67 -18.00 -1.32
N ILE A 93 3.17 -17.99 -2.56
CA ILE A 93 2.52 -17.32 -3.68
C ILE A 93 1.35 -18.23 -4.08
N THR A 94 0.13 -17.78 -3.88
CA THR A 94 -1.03 -18.37 -4.57
C THR A 94 -1.74 -17.24 -5.31
N MET A 95 -1.60 -17.25 -6.63
CA MET A 95 -2.55 -16.62 -7.54
C MET A 95 -3.73 -17.59 -7.68
N LYS A 96 -4.95 -17.06 -7.66
CA LYS A 96 -6.12 -17.76 -8.17
C LYS A 96 -6.56 -17.06 -9.44
#